data_AF-A0A7Y2R099-F1
#
_entry.id   AF-A0A7Y2R099-F1
#
_cell.length_a   1.000
_cell.length_b   1.000
_cell.length_c   1.000
_cell.angle_alpha   90.00
_cell.angle_beta   90.00
_cell.angle_gamma   90.00
#
_symmetry.space_group_name_H-M   'P 1'
#
loop_
_entity.id
_entity.type
_entity.pdbx_description
1 polymer ?
#
loop_
_entity_poly.entity_id
_entity_poly.type
_entity_poly.pdbx_seq_one_letter_code
_entity_poly.pdbx_strand_id
1 'polypeptide(L)'
;MTDRLIRTLTSCFAELLFQIEKADEEMINSDFSVKLMEFVGAELQDLDKKSASDLLAIVKQIADAEKNKEKKEFLEIFSENFGLVV
;
A
#
# COMPACT_ATOMS: atom_id res chain seq x y z
N MET A 1 -17.80 13.62 7.12
CA MET A 1 -16.66 13.64 6.18
C MET A 1 -15.97 12.30 6.37
N THR A 2 -16.10 11.36 5.44
CA THR A 2 -15.47 10.05 5.58
C THR A 2 -13.96 10.27 5.61
N ASP A 3 -13.29 9.71 6.62
CA ASP A 3 -11.85 9.82 6.80
C ASP A 3 -11.14 9.43 5.49
N ARG A 4 -10.29 10.34 4.97
CA ARG A 4 -9.63 10.16 3.66
C ARG A 4 -8.75 8.92 3.65
N LEU A 5 -8.09 8.61 4.77
CA LEU A 5 -7.32 7.38 4.95
C LEU A 5 -8.22 6.15 4.85
N ILE A 6 -9.37 6.14 5.55
CA ILE A 6 -10.32 5.02 5.50
C ILE A 6 -10.79 4.78 4.05
N ARG A 7 -11.19 5.83 3.33
CA ARG A 7 -11.64 5.69 1.94
C ARG A 7 -10.54 5.11 1.04
N THR A 8 -9.32 5.59 1.21
CA THR A 8 -8.15 5.19 0.40
C THR A 8 -7.79 3.73 0.67
N LEU A 9 -7.65 3.33 1.94
CA LEU A 9 -7.39 1.93 2.30
C LEU A 9 -8.50 0.99 1.84
N THR A 10 -9.76 1.43 1.92
CA THR A 10 -10.89 0.67 1.39
C THR A 10 -10.78 0.47 -0.12
N SER A 11 -10.34 1.48 -0.86
CA SER A 11 -10.18 1.42 -2.32
C SER A 11 -9.02 0.49 -2.71
N CYS A 12 -7.86 0.64 -2.07
CA CYS A 12 -6.72 -0.28 -2.23
C CYS A 12 -7.12 -1.73 -1.96
N PHE A 13 -7.83 -1.97 -0.86
CA PHE A 13 -8.26 -3.31 -0.47
C PHE A 13 -9.28 -3.91 -1.46
N ALA A 14 -10.27 -3.13 -1.88
CA ALA A 14 -11.26 -3.58 -2.85
C ALA A 14 -10.62 -3.93 -4.21
N GLU A 15 -9.67 -3.11 -4.69
CA GLU A 15 -8.96 -3.37 -5.93
C GLU A 15 -8.12 -4.65 -5.84
N LEU A 16 -7.36 -4.84 -4.77
CA LEU A 16 -6.57 -6.07 -4.56
C LEU A 16 -7.46 -7.31 -4.58
N LEU A 17 -8.60 -7.28 -3.89
CA LEU A 17 -9.54 -8.41 -3.89
C LEU A 17 -10.14 -8.67 -5.27
N PHE A 18 -10.58 -7.61 -5.97
CA PHE A 18 -11.13 -7.73 -7.32
C PHE A 18 -10.12 -8.34 -8.28
N GLN A 19 -8.87 -7.89 -8.22
CA GLN A 19 -7.82 -8.33 -9.13
C GLN A 19 -7.37 -9.76 -8.80
N ILE A 20 -7.30 -10.15 -7.52
CA ILE A 20 -7.07 -11.55 -7.13
C ILE A 20 -8.20 -12.46 -7.65
N GLU A 21 -9.46 -12.02 -7.59
CA GLU A 21 -10.60 -12.77 -8.12
C GLU A 21 -10.52 -12.95 -9.65
N LYS A 22 -9.95 -11.97 -10.36
CA LYS A 22 -9.83 -12.00 -11.83
C LYS A 22 -8.53 -12.62 -12.33
N ALA A 23 -7.53 -12.80 -11.46
CA ALA A 23 -6.27 -13.43 -11.84
C ALA A 23 -6.50 -14.93 -12.13
N ASP A 24 -6.17 -15.34 -13.35
CA ASP A 24 -5.93 -16.76 -13.65
C ASP A 24 -4.48 -17.17 -13.27
N GLU A 25 -4.17 -18.47 -13.32
CA GLU A 25 -2.84 -18.99 -12.96
C GLU A 25 -1.70 -18.47 -13.86
N GLU A 26 -2.01 -17.94 -15.05
CA GLU A 26 -1.04 -17.36 -15.98
C GLU A 26 -0.90 -15.83 -15.83
N MET A 27 -1.88 -15.18 -15.18
CA MET A 27 -1.99 -13.72 -15.02
C MET A 27 -1.13 -13.14 -13.90
N ILE A 28 -0.80 -13.89 -12.85
CA ILE A 28 0.08 -13.39 -11.77
C ILE A 28 1.53 -13.43 -12.26
N ASN A 29 1.84 -12.53 -13.18
CA ASN A 29 3.19 -12.22 -13.62
C ASN A 29 3.64 -10.87 -13.03
N SER A 30 4.88 -10.48 -13.34
CA SER A 30 5.47 -9.24 -12.84
C SER A 30 4.65 -8.00 -13.21
N ASP A 31 4.07 -7.97 -14.41
CA ASP A 31 3.40 -6.78 -14.93
C ASP A 31 2.07 -6.53 -14.23
N PHE A 32 1.34 -7.60 -13.92
CA PHE A 32 0.13 -7.53 -13.11
C PHE A 32 0.46 -7.01 -11.69
N SER A 33 1.50 -7.56 -11.08
CA SER A 33 1.94 -7.16 -9.74
C SER A 33 2.35 -5.68 -9.68
N VAL A 34 3.07 -5.21 -10.71
CA VAL A 34 3.46 -3.79 -10.84
C VAL A 34 2.23 -2.89 -10.95
N LYS A 35 1.24 -3.24 -11.80
CA LYS A 35 0.01 -2.43 -11.94
C LYS A 35 -0.76 -2.28 -10.63
N LEU A 36 -0.83 -3.33 -9.83
CA LEU A 36 -1.47 -3.26 -8.50
C LEU A 36 -0.72 -2.30 -7.58
N MET A 37 0.61 -2.39 -7.57
CA MET A 37 1.45 -1.51 -6.77
C MET A 37 1.34 -0.05 -7.21
N GLU A 38 1.29 0.22 -8.52
CA GLU A 38 1.06 1.56 -9.08
C GLU A 38 -0.30 2.13 -8.67
N PHE A 39 -1.36 1.32 -8.74
CA PHE A 39 -2.70 1.73 -8.28
C PHE A 39 -2.69 2.10 -6.79
N VAL A 40 -2.14 1.22 -5.94
CA VAL A 40 -2.04 1.48 -4.51
C VAL A 40 -1.23 2.74 -4.24
N GLY A 41 -0.11 2.94 -4.93
CA GLY A 41 0.69 4.16 -4.82
C GLY A 41 -0.10 5.42 -5.17
N ALA A 42 -0.83 5.41 -6.28
CA ALA A 42 -1.64 6.54 -6.71
C ALA A 42 -2.73 6.91 -5.69
N GLU A 43 -3.44 5.93 -5.14
CA GLU A 43 -4.45 6.15 -4.10
C GLU A 43 -3.84 6.74 -2.82
N LEU A 44 -2.69 6.22 -2.38
CA LEU A 44 -2.00 6.70 -1.19
C LEU A 44 -1.42 8.12 -1.37
N GLN A 45 -0.98 8.49 -2.56
CA GLN A 45 -0.46 9.83 -2.87
C GLN A 45 -1.54 10.93 -2.84
N ASP A 46 -2.83 10.57 -2.95
CA ASP A 46 -3.96 11.52 -2.84
C ASP A 46 -4.41 11.74 -1.38
N LEU A 47 -3.72 11.13 -0.40
CA LEU A 47 -3.93 11.44 1.01
C LEU A 47 -3.44 12.85 1.35
N ASP A 48 -4.13 13.52 2.27
CA ASP A 48 -3.57 14.73 2.86
C ASP A 48 -2.35 14.41 3.74
N LYS A 49 -1.54 15.44 4.05
CA LYS A 49 -0.30 15.27 4.83
C LYS A 49 -0.52 14.61 6.19
N LYS A 50 -1.66 14.86 6.83
CA LYS A 50 -1.97 14.29 8.14
C LYS A 50 -2.27 12.80 8.01
N SER A 51 -3.18 12.43 7.11
CA SER A 51 -3.51 11.04 6.82
C SER A 51 -2.30 10.22 6.36
N ALA A 52 -1.45 10.79 5.51
CA ALA A 52 -0.20 10.16 5.10
C ALA A 52 0.76 9.96 6.29
N SER A 53 0.92 10.97 7.14
CA SER A 53 1.72 10.85 8.36
C SER A 53 1.18 9.81 9.33
N ASP A 54 -0.14 9.75 9.52
CA ASP A 54 -0.81 8.77 10.39
C ASP A 54 -0.59 7.33 9.86
N LEU A 55 -0.71 7.13 8.54
CA LEU A 55 -0.40 5.86 7.89
C LEU A 55 1.06 5.46 8.09
N LEU A 56 2.01 6.36 7.85
CA LEU A 56 3.44 6.07 7.99
C LEU A 56 3.84 5.75 9.45
N ALA A 57 3.20 6.40 10.42
CA ALA A 57 3.39 6.06 11.83
C ALA A 57 2.96 4.62 12.15
N ILE A 58 1.83 4.17 11.57
CA ILE A 58 1.35 2.79 11.72
C ILE A 58 2.30 1.81 11.03
N VAL A 59 2.71 2.10 9.79
CA VAL A 59 3.67 1.26 9.04
C VAL A 59 4.97 1.09 9.83
N LYS A 60 5.48 2.17 10.43
CA LYS A 60 6.67 2.12 11.29
C LYS A 60 6.47 1.23 12.51
N GLN A 61 5.33 1.33 13.19
CA GLN A 61 5.03 0.46 14.35
C GLN A 61 5.00 -1.02 13.95
N ILE A 62 4.45 -1.33 12.77
CA ILE A 62 4.45 -2.70 12.23
C ILE A 62 5.88 -3.16 11.92
N ALA A 63 6.70 -2.31 11.30
CA ALA A 63 8.10 -2.61 10.99
C ALA A 63 8.93 -2.88 12.25
N ASP A 64 8.75 -2.08 13.30
CA ASP A 64 9.47 -2.22 14.56
C ASP A 64 9.14 -3.55 15.27
N ALA A 65 7.91 -4.06 15.10
CA ALA A 65 7.46 -5.34 15.65
C ALA A 65 7.74 -6.55 14.74
N GLU A 66 8.10 -6.33 13.48
CA GLU A 66 8.28 -7.39 12.48
C GLU A 66 9.58 -8.17 12.72
N LYS A 67 9.48 -9.51 12.65
CA LYS A 67 10.61 -10.42 12.88
C LYS A 67 11.20 -10.93 11.56
N ASN A 68 10.40 -10.97 10.49
CA ASN A 68 10.88 -11.32 9.16
C ASN A 68 11.68 -10.15 8.56
N LYS A 69 12.97 -10.39 8.25
CA LYS A 69 13.89 -9.36 7.77
C LYS A 69 13.45 -8.72 6.45
N GLU A 70 13.03 -9.52 5.47
CA GLU A 70 12.61 -9.04 4.15
C GLU A 70 11.36 -8.18 4.25
N LYS A 71 10.38 -8.62 5.04
CA LYS A 71 9.15 -7.85 5.27
C LYS A 71 9.42 -6.58 6.05
N LYS A 72 10.33 -6.61 7.03
CA LYS A 72 10.76 -5.42 7.75
C LYS A 72 11.42 -4.40 6.83
N GLU A 73 12.36 -4.82 5.99
CA GLU A 73 13.02 -3.96 5.00
C GLU A 73 11.99 -3.32 4.06
N PHE A 74 11.03 -4.10 3.55
CA PHE A 74 9.93 -3.58 2.74
C PHE A 74 9.12 -2.48 3.45
N LEU A 75 8.82 -2.66 4.74
CA LEU A 75 8.07 -1.66 5.54
C LEU A 75 8.92 -0.41 5.83
N GLU A 76 10.22 -0.56 6.01
CA GLU A 76 11.15 0.55 6.27
C GLU A 76 11.29 1.48 5.06
N ILE A 77 11.25 0.95 3.84
CA ILE A 77 11.30 1.73 2.59
C ILE A 77 9.92 2.04 1.99
N PHE A 78 8.84 1.74 2.72
CA PHE A 78 7.47 1.85 2.23
C PHE A 78 7.14 3.25 1.69
N SER A 79 7.53 4.31 2.41
CA SER A 79 7.28 5.70 1.97
C SER A 79 7.94 6.01 0.63
N GLU A 80 9.14 5.48 0.38
CA GLU A 80 9.86 5.68 -0.89
C GLU A 80 9.20 4.88 -2.01
N ASN A 81 8.86 3.61 -1.76
CA ASN A 81 8.22 2.73 -2.74
C ASN A 81 6.88 3.26 -3.26
N PHE A 82 6.12 3.96 -2.40
CA PHE A 82 4.81 4.52 -2.76
C PHE A 82 4.83 6.04 -2.97
N GLY A 83 6.01 6.68 -2.99
CA GLY A 83 6.16 8.11 -3.25
C GLY A 83 5.46 9.02 -2.23
N LEU A 84 5.37 8.57 -0.97
CA LEU A 84 4.77 9.32 0.15
C LEU A 84 5.77 10.23 0.85
N VAL A 85 6.85 10.60 0.17
CA VAL A 85 7.94 11.39 0.74
C VAL A 85 7.42 12.78 1.06
N VAL A 86 7.38 13.12 2.36
CA VAL A 86 6.96 14.42 2.90
C VAL A 86 8.07 15.45 2.75
#